data_AF-A0A2A9EMW4-F1
#
_entry.id   AF-A0A2A9EMW4-F1
#
_cell.length_a   1.000
_cell.length_b   1.000
_cell.length_c   1.000
_cell.angle_alpha   90.00
_cell.angle_beta   90.00
_cell.angle_gamma   90.00
#
_symmetry.space_group_name_H-M   'P 1'
#
loop_
_entity.id
_entity.type
_entity.pdbx_description
1 polymer ?
#
loop_
_entity_poly.entity_id
_entity_poly.type
_entity_poly.pdbx_seq_one_letter_code
_entity_poly.pdbx_strand_id
1 'polypeptide(L)'
;MRHRTTLAAAGGVSLALLLGACSSSDVPGEVRQSASAAVEGLSGSADEARTALKDAADEARSAAEDARSQLPSLDPDARAAVEDAVDSAQTAVKDAEQALSGDDAAAAKEQARTALEDAKAKLNEASKQADGSVQKALDELSAKVDEMRSRLGQG
;
A
#
# COMPACT_ATOMS: atom_id res chain seq x y z
N MET A 1 -24.33 54.93 27.69
CA MET A 1 -23.17 55.37 28.49
C MET A 1 -22.48 54.14 29.07
N ARG A 2 -21.17 53.97 28.77
CA ARG A 2 -20.08 53.29 29.54
C ARG A 2 -20.37 51.93 30.20
N HIS A 3 -19.91 50.82 29.62
CA HIS A 3 -18.65 50.07 29.90
C HIS A 3 -18.55 49.39 31.27
N ARG A 4 -18.33 48.05 31.30
CA ARG A 4 -17.08 47.40 31.80
C ARG A 4 -17.12 45.84 31.90
N THR A 5 -16.22 45.21 31.12
CA THR A 5 -15.24 44.13 31.44
C THR A 5 -15.61 42.80 32.12
N THR A 6 -15.26 41.68 31.44
CA THR A 6 -14.51 40.46 31.91
C THR A 6 -14.58 39.41 30.77
N LEU A 7 -13.63 38.52 30.43
CA LEU A 7 -12.23 38.21 30.76
C LEU A 7 -11.79 37.18 29.68
N ALA A 8 -10.50 37.14 29.33
CA ALA A 8 -9.90 36.22 28.35
C ALA A 8 -9.56 34.83 28.95
N ALA A 9 -9.49 33.79 28.10
CA ALA A 9 -8.57 32.63 28.14
C ALA A 9 -8.96 31.66 26.98
N ALA A 10 -8.26 31.53 25.86
CA ALA A 10 -6.90 30.96 25.68
C ALA A 10 -6.74 29.60 26.36
N GLY A 11 -7.03 28.52 25.62
CA GLY A 11 -6.72 27.14 26.02
C GLY A 11 -6.15 26.40 24.81
N GLY A 12 -4.83 26.45 24.65
CA GLY A 12 -4.10 25.73 23.63
C GLY A 12 -3.98 24.25 23.97
N VAL A 13 -4.31 23.38 23.02
CA VAL A 13 -4.04 21.94 23.10
C VAL A 13 -2.57 21.71 22.78
N SER A 14 -1.73 21.65 23.81
CA SER A 14 -0.34 21.22 23.68
C SER A 14 -0.27 19.72 23.97
N LEU A 15 -0.21 18.89 22.92
CA LEU A 15 0.08 17.47 23.05
C LEU A 15 1.60 17.31 23.20
N ALA A 16 2.09 17.31 24.44
CA ALA A 16 3.47 16.96 24.76
C ALA A 16 3.58 15.43 24.92
N LEU A 17 4.13 14.77 23.91
CA LEU A 17 4.58 13.38 23.98
C LEU A 17 5.83 13.30 24.88
N LEU A 18 5.62 12.99 26.16
CA LEU A 18 6.66 12.63 27.12
C LEU A 18 6.86 11.11 27.09
N LEU A 19 7.85 10.65 26.32
CA LEU A 19 8.49 9.36 26.58
C LEU A 19 9.63 9.58 27.57
N GLY A 20 9.48 9.02 28.77
CA GLY A 20 10.61 8.77 29.68
C GLY A 20 10.36 9.14 31.13
N ALA A 21 9.78 8.21 31.89
CA ALA A 21 10.20 7.84 33.26
C ALA A 21 9.14 6.92 33.90
N CYS A 22 9.47 5.64 34.03
CA CYS A 22 8.84 4.78 35.03
C CYS A 22 9.19 5.30 36.42
N SER A 23 8.21 5.81 37.17
CA SER A 23 8.19 5.65 38.62
C SER A 23 6.74 5.63 39.09
N SER A 24 6.29 4.43 39.43
CA SER A 24 5.07 4.04 40.16
C SER A 24 4.16 5.20 40.62
N SER A 25 3.05 5.41 39.93
CA SER A 25 1.81 5.98 40.50
C SER A 25 0.66 5.70 39.53
N ASP A 26 -0.34 4.97 40.04
CA ASP A 26 -1.68 4.71 39.50
C ASP A 26 -2.01 5.42 38.17
N VAL A 27 -1.84 4.70 37.04
CA VAL A 27 -2.46 5.13 35.78
C VAL A 27 -3.94 4.73 35.85
N PRO A 28 -4.88 5.69 35.83
CA PRO A 28 -6.31 5.36 35.87
C PRO A 28 -6.63 4.44 34.69
N GLY A 29 -7.42 3.39 34.95
CA GLY A 29 -7.73 2.32 33.98
C GLY A 29 -8.28 2.81 32.63
N GLU A 30 -8.79 4.05 32.58
CA GLU A 30 -9.25 4.76 31.39
C GLU A 30 -8.13 5.03 30.37
N VAL A 31 -6.90 5.33 30.82
CA VAL A 31 -5.74 5.54 29.93
C VAL A 31 -5.24 4.21 29.37
N ARG A 32 -5.29 3.14 30.17
CA ARG A 32 -4.94 1.79 29.72
C ARG A 32 -5.93 1.29 28.66
N GLN A 33 -7.22 1.55 28.85
CA GLN A 33 -8.27 1.18 27.91
C GLN A 33 -8.20 2.01 26.61
N SER A 34 -7.85 3.30 26.70
CA SER A 34 -7.61 4.16 25.54
C SER A 34 -6.36 3.74 24.75
N ALA A 35 -5.29 3.35 25.43
CA ALA A 35 -4.08 2.84 24.80
C ALA A 35 -4.33 1.48 24.13
N SER A 36 -5.06 0.56 24.79
CA SER A 36 -5.49 -0.73 24.21
C SER A 36 -6.38 -0.54 22.97
N ALA A 37 -7.37 0.34 23.03
CA ALA A 37 -8.21 0.66 21.88
C ALA A 37 -7.44 1.32 20.72
N ALA A 38 -6.42 2.13 21.02
CA ALA A 38 -5.56 2.71 19.99
C ALA A 38 -4.67 1.65 19.32
N VAL A 39 -4.08 0.72 20.08
CA VAL A 39 -3.26 -0.36 19.51
C VAL A 39 -4.09 -1.44 18.81
N GLU A 40 -5.30 -1.75 19.30
CA GLU A 40 -6.24 -2.65 18.63
C GLU A 40 -6.79 -2.01 17.35
N GLY A 41 -7.05 -0.69 17.35
CA GLY A 41 -7.41 0.06 16.14
C GLY A 41 -6.28 0.10 15.10
N LEU A 42 -5.03 0.29 15.54
CA LEU A 42 -3.84 0.22 14.68
C LEU A 42 -3.59 -1.19 14.12
N SER A 43 -3.80 -2.23 14.95
CA SER A 43 -3.63 -3.63 14.54
C SER A 43 -4.70 -4.05 13.55
N GLY A 44 -5.96 -3.66 13.78
CA GLY A 44 -7.06 -3.87 12.84
C GLY A 44 -6.75 -3.26 11.47
N SER A 45 -6.34 -1.98 11.45
CA SER A 45 -6.01 -1.29 10.20
C SER A 45 -4.84 -1.94 9.44
N ALA A 46 -3.88 -2.54 10.14
CA ALA A 46 -2.77 -3.26 9.53
C ALA A 46 -3.20 -4.61 8.93
N ASP A 47 -4.06 -5.37 9.61
CA ASP A 47 -4.62 -6.62 9.08
C ASP A 47 -5.56 -6.37 7.89
N GLU A 48 -6.35 -5.29 7.93
CA GLU A 48 -7.19 -4.85 6.81
C GLU A 48 -6.34 -4.45 5.59
N ALA A 49 -5.24 -3.70 5.81
CA ALA A 49 -4.31 -3.34 4.75
C ALA A 49 -3.61 -4.56 4.14
N ARG A 50 -3.22 -5.53 4.96
CA ARG A 50 -2.63 -6.81 4.51
C ARG A 50 -3.62 -7.62 3.69
N THR A 51 -4.85 -7.77 4.17
CA THR A 51 -5.91 -8.50 3.46
C THR A 51 -6.18 -7.86 2.10
N ALA A 52 -6.33 -6.55 2.06
CA ALA A 52 -6.63 -5.87 0.81
C ALA A 52 -5.43 -5.82 -0.16
N LEU A 53 -4.18 -5.84 0.33
CA LEU A 53 -3.02 -6.04 -0.55
C LEU A 53 -2.99 -7.46 -1.11
N LYS A 54 -3.32 -8.47 -0.30
CA LYS A 54 -3.42 -9.86 -0.74
C LYS A 54 -4.50 -10.04 -1.81
N ASP A 55 -5.66 -9.44 -1.62
CA ASP A 55 -6.73 -9.47 -2.63
C ASP A 55 -6.24 -8.82 -3.94
N ALA A 56 -5.60 -7.64 -3.86
CA ALA A 56 -5.03 -6.98 -5.04
C ALA A 56 -3.92 -7.80 -5.71
N ALA A 57 -3.11 -8.53 -4.94
CA ALA A 57 -2.07 -9.43 -5.44
C ALA A 57 -2.67 -10.64 -6.16
N ASP A 58 -3.73 -11.24 -5.62
CA ASP A 58 -4.43 -12.36 -6.23
C ASP A 58 -5.17 -11.91 -7.52
N GLU A 59 -5.77 -10.71 -7.53
CA GLU A 59 -6.32 -10.09 -8.75
C GLU A 59 -5.23 -9.81 -9.79
N ALA A 60 -4.07 -9.28 -9.38
CA ALA A 60 -2.95 -9.04 -10.29
C ALA A 60 -2.40 -10.35 -10.88
N ARG A 61 -2.36 -11.44 -10.11
CA ARG A 61 -2.00 -12.77 -10.64
C ARG A 61 -2.99 -13.24 -11.69
N SER A 62 -4.30 -13.10 -11.45
CA SER A 62 -5.33 -13.45 -12.42
C SER A 62 -5.17 -12.65 -13.72
N ALA A 63 -4.97 -11.33 -13.62
CA ALA A 63 -4.75 -10.48 -14.79
C ALA A 63 -3.46 -10.84 -15.56
N ALA A 64 -2.40 -11.22 -14.85
CA ALA A 64 -1.16 -11.72 -15.45
C ALA A 64 -1.38 -13.05 -16.20
N GLU A 65 -2.17 -13.97 -15.64
CA GLU A 65 -2.52 -15.24 -16.30
C GLU A 65 -3.40 -15.02 -17.54
N ASP A 66 -4.34 -14.08 -17.48
CA ASP A 66 -5.16 -13.68 -18.61
C ASP A 66 -4.33 -13.03 -19.72
N ALA A 67 -3.36 -12.18 -19.38
CA ALA A 67 -2.41 -11.62 -20.34
C ALA A 67 -1.55 -12.73 -20.99
N ARG A 68 -1.06 -13.69 -20.19
CA ARG A 68 -0.28 -14.84 -20.71
C ARG A 68 -1.07 -15.72 -21.65
N SER A 69 -2.35 -15.97 -21.34
CA SER A 69 -3.23 -16.79 -22.17
C SER A 69 -3.47 -16.17 -23.56
N GLN A 70 -3.27 -14.86 -23.68
CA GLN A 70 -3.46 -14.12 -24.93
C GLN A 70 -2.15 -13.88 -25.72
N LEU A 71 -0.99 -14.12 -25.11
CA LEU A 71 0.33 -14.02 -25.74
C LEU A 71 0.47 -14.74 -27.10
N PRO A 72 -0.12 -15.93 -27.34
CA PRO A 72 0.00 -16.61 -28.64
C PRO A 72 -0.58 -15.84 -29.82
N SER A 73 -1.40 -14.81 -29.55
CA SER A 73 -2.03 -13.98 -30.59
C SER A 73 -1.21 -12.75 -30.97
N LEU A 74 -0.07 -12.52 -30.32
CA LEU A 74 0.83 -11.39 -30.56
C LEU A 74 1.97 -11.75 -31.50
N ASP A 75 2.52 -10.73 -32.16
CA ASP A 75 3.80 -10.85 -32.85
C ASP A 75 4.94 -11.21 -31.87
N PRO A 76 6.01 -11.90 -32.32
CA PRO A 76 7.06 -12.42 -31.44
C PRO A 76 7.75 -11.35 -30.57
N ASP A 77 7.97 -10.16 -31.13
CA ASP A 77 8.61 -9.05 -30.41
C ASP A 77 7.69 -8.47 -29.32
N ALA A 78 6.41 -8.26 -29.64
CA ALA A 78 5.40 -7.83 -28.68
C ALA A 78 5.18 -8.91 -27.59
N ARG A 79 5.15 -10.18 -27.99
CA ARG A 79 5.04 -11.32 -27.06
C ARG A 79 6.17 -11.30 -26.02
N ALA A 80 7.41 -11.09 -26.43
CA ALA A 80 8.54 -11.04 -25.51
C ALA A 80 8.46 -9.84 -24.55
N ALA A 81 8.06 -8.67 -25.04
CA ALA A 81 7.87 -7.48 -24.20
C ALA A 81 6.75 -7.65 -23.17
N VAL A 82 5.62 -8.24 -23.57
CA VAL A 82 4.49 -8.55 -22.68
C VAL A 82 4.88 -9.61 -21.65
N GLU A 83 5.62 -10.64 -22.06
CA GLU A 83 6.10 -11.70 -21.16
C GLU A 83 7.04 -11.12 -20.08
N ASP A 84 8.02 -10.28 -20.45
CA ASP A 84 8.92 -9.59 -19.49
C ASP A 84 8.16 -8.65 -18.54
N ALA A 85 7.18 -7.91 -19.04
CA ALA A 85 6.37 -7.01 -18.23
C ALA A 85 5.52 -7.76 -17.21
N VAL A 86 4.90 -8.88 -17.63
CA VAL A 86 4.11 -9.74 -16.75
C VAL A 86 5.00 -10.40 -15.68
N ASP A 87 6.17 -10.93 -16.06
CA ASP A 87 7.14 -11.51 -15.12
C ASP A 87 7.61 -10.49 -14.08
N SER A 88 7.89 -9.26 -14.53
CA SER A 88 8.30 -8.16 -13.65
C SER A 88 7.18 -7.79 -12.67
N ALA A 89 5.93 -7.72 -13.13
CA ALA A 89 4.77 -7.46 -12.29
C ALA A 89 4.55 -8.56 -11.24
N GLN A 90 4.64 -9.84 -11.63
CA GLN A 90 4.51 -10.96 -10.69
C GLN A 90 5.60 -10.95 -9.62
N THR A 91 6.83 -10.57 -10.00
CA THR A 91 7.95 -10.43 -9.04
C THR A 91 7.68 -9.29 -8.07
N ALA A 92 7.27 -8.11 -8.56
CA ALA A 92 6.96 -6.96 -7.72
C ALA A 92 5.79 -7.20 -6.75
N VAL A 93 4.75 -7.90 -7.22
CA VAL A 93 3.61 -8.33 -6.39
C VAL A 93 4.09 -9.22 -5.24
N LYS A 94 4.95 -10.19 -5.54
CA LYS A 94 5.50 -11.11 -4.53
C LYS A 94 6.37 -10.38 -3.51
N ASP A 95 7.17 -9.41 -3.95
CA ASP A 95 8.00 -8.60 -3.06
C ASP A 95 7.14 -7.71 -2.14
N ALA A 96 6.02 -7.19 -2.66
CA ALA A 96 5.03 -6.45 -1.87
C ALA A 96 4.36 -7.30 -0.78
N GLU A 97 3.97 -8.54 -1.09
CA GLU A 97 3.43 -9.48 -0.10
C GLU A 97 4.47 -9.81 1.00
N GLN A 98 5.73 -10.02 0.62
CA GLN A 98 6.81 -10.29 1.56
C GLN A 98 7.11 -9.09 2.46
N ALA A 99 7.12 -7.88 1.89
CA ALA A 99 7.36 -6.65 2.63
C ALA A 99 6.33 -6.40 3.76
N LEU A 100 5.09 -6.88 3.59
CA LEU A 100 4.05 -6.77 4.63
C LEU A 100 4.12 -7.86 5.69
N SER A 101 4.84 -8.95 5.41
CA SER A 101 4.97 -10.13 6.29
C SER A 101 6.19 -10.05 7.21
N GLY A 102 7.18 -9.19 6.92
CA GLY A 102 8.40 -9.04 7.71
C GLY A 102 8.31 -7.99 8.83
N ASP A 103 9.09 -8.17 9.90
CA ASP A 103 9.21 -7.23 11.02
C ASP A 103 9.92 -5.91 10.65
N ASP A 104 10.76 -5.90 9.60
CA ASP A 104 11.47 -4.71 9.09
C ASP A 104 10.71 -4.05 7.91
N ALA A 105 9.54 -3.50 8.22
CA ALA A 105 8.57 -3.09 7.21
C ALA A 105 9.01 -1.90 6.34
N ALA A 106 9.82 -0.96 6.85
CA ALA A 106 10.04 0.31 6.14
C ALA A 106 10.92 0.17 4.89
N ALA A 107 12.08 -0.49 5.00
CA ALA A 107 12.98 -0.70 3.86
C ALA A 107 12.38 -1.65 2.83
N ALA A 108 11.75 -2.74 3.29
CA ALA A 108 11.10 -3.71 2.42
C ALA A 108 9.90 -3.08 1.67
N LYS A 109 9.08 -2.25 2.33
CA LYS A 109 7.99 -1.51 1.68
C LYS A 109 8.50 -0.58 0.59
N GLU A 110 9.60 0.13 0.83
CA GLU A 110 10.16 1.05 -0.18
C GLU A 110 10.73 0.30 -1.39
N GLN A 111 11.41 -0.82 -1.15
CA GLN A 111 11.88 -1.71 -2.23
C GLN A 111 10.71 -2.27 -3.04
N ALA A 112 9.66 -2.75 -2.37
CA ALA A 112 8.45 -3.24 -3.03
C ALA A 112 7.74 -2.13 -3.83
N ARG A 113 7.65 -0.91 -3.31
CA ARG A 113 7.09 0.23 -4.06
C ARG A 113 7.90 0.54 -5.32
N THR A 114 9.23 0.53 -5.21
CA THR A 114 10.12 0.75 -6.36
C THR A 114 9.92 -0.34 -7.41
N ALA A 115 9.86 -1.60 -6.99
CA ALA A 115 9.61 -2.72 -7.89
C ALA A 115 8.24 -2.63 -8.59
N LEU A 116 7.19 -2.21 -7.86
CA LEU A 116 5.86 -2.00 -8.44
C LEU A 116 5.84 -0.82 -9.44
N GLU A 117 6.57 0.27 -9.18
CA GLU A 117 6.72 1.36 -10.15
C GLU A 117 7.41 0.91 -11.44
N ASP A 118 8.51 0.16 -11.31
CA ASP A 118 9.23 -0.37 -12.47
C ASP A 118 8.35 -1.34 -13.26
N ALA A 119 7.63 -2.23 -12.57
CA ALA A 119 6.66 -3.12 -13.20
C ALA A 119 5.55 -2.36 -13.94
N LYS A 120 4.99 -1.31 -13.33
CA LYS A 120 3.98 -0.44 -13.96
C LYS A 120 4.52 0.22 -15.23
N ALA A 121 5.76 0.71 -15.19
CA ALA A 121 6.40 1.31 -16.36
C ALA A 121 6.55 0.30 -17.50
N LYS A 122 6.99 -0.93 -17.19
CA LYS A 122 7.09 -2.02 -18.17
C LYS A 122 5.73 -2.44 -18.74
N LEU A 123 4.71 -2.58 -17.90
CA LEU A 123 3.35 -2.89 -18.33
C LEU A 123 2.79 -1.83 -19.27
N ASN A 124 2.99 -0.54 -18.96
CA ASN A 124 2.57 0.54 -19.83
C ASN A 124 3.33 0.56 -21.16
N GLU A 125 4.60 0.17 -21.18
CA GLU A 125 5.37 0.07 -22.41
C GLU A 125 4.94 -1.13 -23.25
N ALA A 126 4.73 -2.29 -22.63
CA ALA A 126 4.20 -3.48 -23.28
C ALA A 126 2.76 -3.27 -23.80
N SER A 127 1.94 -2.52 -23.07
CA SER A 127 0.58 -2.15 -23.48
C SER A 127 0.57 -1.36 -24.79
N LYS A 128 1.53 -0.45 -25.00
CA LYS A 128 1.66 0.28 -26.29
C LYS A 128 2.04 -0.60 -27.47
N GLN A 129 2.62 -1.77 -27.21
CA GLN A 129 3.05 -2.73 -28.23
C GLN A 129 2.03 -3.84 -28.43
N ALA A 130 1.05 -3.94 -27.54
CA ALA A 130 -0.05 -4.88 -27.61
C ALA A 130 -1.31 -4.18 -28.14
N ASP A 131 -2.19 -4.96 -28.76
CA ASP A 131 -3.48 -4.46 -29.24
C ASP A 131 -4.64 -5.24 -28.63
N GLY A 132 -5.81 -4.60 -28.63
CA GLY A 132 -7.08 -5.24 -28.32
C GLY A 132 -7.14 -5.81 -26.90
N SER A 133 -7.39 -7.10 -26.80
CA SER A 133 -7.65 -7.76 -25.51
C SER A 133 -6.39 -7.92 -24.65
N VAL A 134 -5.20 -8.02 -25.25
CA VAL A 134 -3.92 -8.04 -24.51
C VAL A 134 -3.65 -6.68 -23.89
N GLN A 135 -3.84 -5.61 -24.65
CA GLN A 135 -3.67 -4.25 -24.15
C GLN A 135 -4.56 -4.01 -22.91
N LYS A 136 -5.84 -4.41 -22.98
CA LYS A 136 -6.76 -4.31 -21.84
C LYS A 136 -6.28 -5.09 -20.61
N ALA A 137 -5.81 -6.33 -20.79
CA ALA A 137 -5.29 -7.13 -19.68
C ALA A 137 -4.05 -6.48 -19.03
N LEU A 138 -3.18 -5.86 -19.83
CA LEU A 138 -2.01 -5.14 -19.34
C LEU A 138 -2.39 -3.84 -18.62
N ASP A 139 -3.37 -3.11 -19.12
CA ASP A 139 -3.88 -1.90 -18.48
C ASP A 139 -4.55 -2.24 -17.13
N GLU A 140 -5.31 -3.33 -17.06
CA GLU A 140 -5.90 -3.84 -15.82
C GLU A 140 -4.82 -4.27 -14.82
N LEU A 141 -3.80 -5.01 -15.27
CA LEU A 141 -2.67 -5.40 -14.42
C LEU A 141 -1.89 -4.17 -13.93
N SER A 142 -1.67 -3.17 -14.79
CA SER A 142 -1.02 -1.90 -14.44
C SER A 142 -1.80 -1.13 -13.37
N ALA A 143 -3.14 -1.10 -13.47
CA ALA A 143 -3.99 -0.49 -12.46
C ALA A 143 -3.90 -1.20 -11.10
N LYS A 144 -3.83 -2.54 -11.09
CA LYS A 144 -3.66 -3.33 -9.85
C LYS A 144 -2.29 -3.12 -9.22
N VAL A 145 -1.23 -3.08 -10.03
CA VAL A 145 0.13 -2.75 -9.57
C VAL A 145 0.18 -1.36 -8.93
N ASP A 146 -0.46 -0.35 -9.54
CA ASP A 146 -0.55 1.00 -8.97
C ASP A 146 -1.34 1.04 -7.65
N GLU A 147 -2.43 0.28 -7.57
CA GLU A 147 -3.23 0.15 -6.35
C GLU A 147 -2.39 -0.43 -5.20
N MET A 148 -1.65 -1.52 -5.44
CA MET A 148 -0.76 -2.11 -4.44
C MET A 148 0.33 -1.14 -3.98
N ARG A 149 0.94 -0.40 -4.92
CA ARG A 149 1.95 0.62 -4.60
C ARG A 149 1.37 1.70 -3.68
N SER A 150 0.17 2.19 -4.00
CA SER A 150 -0.54 3.19 -3.20
C SER A 150 -0.89 2.68 -1.80
N ARG A 151 -1.24 1.40 -1.67
CA ARG A 151 -1.52 0.75 -0.37
C ARG A 151 -0.25 0.60 0.49
N LEU A 152 0.86 0.18 -0.11
CA LEU A 152 2.17 0.22 0.56
C LEU A 152 2.52 1.65 0.99
N GLY A 153 2.04 2.65 0.24
CA GLY A 153 2.04 4.11 0.48
C GLY A 153 1.58 4.57 1.85
N GLN A 154 0.54 3.92 2.37
CA GLN A 154 -0.35 4.48 3.39
C GLN A 154 -0.23 3.81 4.76
N GLY A 155 0.55 2.73 4.89
CA GLY A 155 0.68 1.96 6.13
C GLY A 155 2.09 1.88 6.69
#